data_AF-A0A6N9Q436-F1
#
_entry.id   AF-A0A6N9Q436-F1
#
_cell.length_a   1.000
_cell.length_b   1.000
_cell.length_c   1.000
_cell.angle_alpha   90.00
_cell.angle_beta   90.00
_cell.angle_gamma   90.00
#
_symmetry.space_group_name_H-M   'P 1'
#
loop_
_entity.id
_entity.type
_entity.pdbx_description
1 polymer ?
#
loop_
_entity_poly.entity_id
_entity_poly.type
_entity_poly.pdbx_seq_one_letter_code
_entity_poly.pdbx_strand_id
1 'polypeptide(L)'
;MQNFFLLTESNVTRSSPNFHNEGHIRMWHDSPLREFNPHIVLIVFAAILFAFVGYYLFFKLNKKEVLEHGTLNTQKKKQIQDLLEKRSIILDKMVDLEQSHQSREMNQYEFTKKYEGYKQQLIQVKIKLKKFTE
;
A
#
# COMPACT_ATOMS: atom_id res chain seq x y z
N MET A 1 -38.27 66.50 45.64
CA MET A 1 -37.80 65.59 44.57
C MET A 1 -36.30 65.41 44.73
N GLN A 2 -35.85 64.24 45.19
CA GLN A 2 -34.45 63.85 45.04
C GLN A 2 -34.37 62.32 45.06
N ASN A 3 -34.11 61.76 43.88
CA ASN A 3 -33.93 60.33 43.67
C ASN A 3 -32.55 59.93 44.19
N PHE A 4 -32.51 59.08 45.21
CA PHE A 4 -31.26 58.49 45.70
C PHE A 4 -31.02 57.18 44.93
N PHE A 5 -30.23 57.24 43.86
CA PHE A 5 -29.74 56.06 43.17
C PHE A 5 -28.67 55.38 44.02
N LEU A 6 -28.99 54.20 44.57
CA LEU A 6 -28.01 53.28 45.14
C LEU A 6 -27.25 52.61 43.99
N LEU A 7 -26.01 53.03 43.76
CA LEU A 7 -25.06 52.29 42.95
C LEU A 7 -24.52 51.13 43.78
N THR A 8 -25.08 49.94 43.59
CA THR A 8 -24.49 48.70 44.10
C THR A 8 -23.36 48.29 43.16
N GLU A 9 -22.12 48.61 43.53
CA GLU A 9 -20.96 47.99 42.90
C GLU A 9 -20.90 46.51 43.29
N SER A 10 -21.47 45.66 42.44
CA SER A 10 -21.26 44.21 42.50
C SER A 10 -19.84 43.91 42.02
N ASN A 11 -18.90 43.90 42.96
CA ASN A 11 -17.56 43.38 42.72
C ASN A 11 -17.64 41.85 42.60
N VAL A 12 -18.09 41.38 41.43
CA VAL A 12 -18.07 39.97 41.05
C VAL A 12 -16.62 39.63 40.74
N THR A 13 -15.87 39.19 41.75
CA THR A 13 -14.60 38.51 41.53
C THR A 13 -14.89 37.24 40.73
N ARG A 14 -14.78 37.33 39.41
CA ARG A 14 -14.70 36.17 38.50
C ARG A 14 -13.38 35.45 38.77
N SER A 15 -13.27 34.76 39.90
CA SER A 15 -12.28 33.70 40.03
C SER A 15 -12.75 32.58 39.13
N SER A 16 -12.01 32.33 38.04
CA SER A 16 -12.17 31.12 37.23
C SER A 16 -12.29 29.90 38.17
N PRO A 17 -13.22 28.96 37.94
CA PRO A 17 -13.22 27.72 38.68
C PRO A 17 -11.85 27.04 38.49
N ASN A 18 -11.34 26.46 39.58
CA ASN A 18 -10.03 25.81 39.56
C ASN A 18 -10.16 24.50 38.80
N PHE A 19 -9.68 24.46 37.55
CA PHE A 19 -9.75 23.28 36.66
C PHE A 19 -8.73 22.19 37.03
N HIS A 20 -7.91 22.42 38.06
CA HIS A 20 -6.90 21.48 38.52
C HIS A 20 -7.32 20.85 39.84
N ASN A 21 -7.39 19.51 39.86
CA ASN A 21 -7.47 18.76 41.11
C ASN A 21 -6.14 18.92 41.85
N GLU A 22 -6.18 19.27 43.14
CA GLU A 22 -4.99 19.46 43.99
C GLU A 22 -4.07 18.24 43.98
N GLY A 23 -4.62 17.03 43.83
CA GLY A 23 -3.85 15.80 43.68
C GLY A 23 -2.97 15.76 42.42
N HIS A 24 -3.45 16.28 41.30
CA HIS A 24 -2.68 16.32 40.04
C HIS A 24 -1.52 17.31 40.12
N ILE A 25 -1.75 18.45 40.80
CA ILE A 25 -0.74 19.47 41.02
C ILE A 25 0.37 18.90 41.92
N ARG A 26 0.00 18.26 43.03
CA ARG A 26 0.96 17.62 43.94
C ARG A 26 1.79 16.56 43.22
N MET A 27 1.14 15.67 42.48
CA MET A 27 1.82 14.64 41.69
C MET A 27 2.81 15.24 40.67
N TRP A 28 2.46 16.35 40.03
CA TRP A 28 3.35 17.03 39.10
C TRP A 28 4.59 17.58 39.79
N HIS A 29 4.43 18.24 40.94
CA HIS A 29 5.54 18.80 41.71
C HIS A 29 6.47 17.74 42.30
N ASP A 30 5.96 16.54 42.59
CA ASP A 30 6.75 15.40 43.04
C ASP A 30 7.49 14.69 41.88
N SER A 31 7.20 15.07 40.63
CA SER A 31 7.82 14.46 39.45
C SER A 31 9.18 15.09 39.10
N PRO A 32 10.09 14.35 38.41
CA PRO A 32 11.33 14.90 37.87
C PRO A 32 11.10 15.99 36.80
N LEU A 33 9.90 16.06 36.24
CA LEU A 33 9.53 17.00 35.17
C LEU A 33 8.88 18.29 35.70
N ARG A 34 8.85 18.48 37.02
CA ARG A 34 8.21 19.63 37.69
C ARG A 34 8.68 20.99 37.21
N GLU A 35 9.91 21.08 36.69
CA GLU A 35 10.53 22.32 36.19
C GLU A 35 9.96 22.75 34.84
N PHE A 36 9.29 21.85 34.13
CA PHE A 36 8.68 22.12 32.83
C PHE A 36 7.20 22.48 32.97
N ASN A 37 6.68 23.22 31.98
CA ASN A 37 5.24 23.48 31.94
C ASN A 37 4.47 22.18 31.63
N PRO A 38 3.54 21.73 32.49
CA PRO A 38 2.82 20.46 32.32
C PRO A 38 2.03 20.40 31.01
N HIS A 39 1.51 21.52 30.53
CA HIS A 39 0.75 21.58 29.28
C HIS A 39 1.65 21.37 28.07
N ILE A 40 2.86 21.92 28.08
CA ILE A 40 3.82 21.75 26.98
C ILE A 40 4.28 20.29 26.92
N VAL A 41 4.59 19.69 28.07
CA VAL A 41 4.99 18.28 28.17
C VAL A 41 3.88 17.37 27.64
N LEU A 42 2.61 17.65 27.98
CA LEU A 42 1.46 16.92 27.45
C LEU A 42 1.39 16.99 25.91
N ILE A 43 1.57 18.18 25.33
CA ILE A 43 1.53 18.39 23.87
C ILE A 43 2.65 17.59 23.20
N VAL A 44 3.86 17.60 23.75
CA VAL A 44 5.00 16.84 23.21
C VAL A 44 4.72 15.34 23.26
N PHE A 45 4.22 14.82 24.38
CA PHE A 45 3.85 13.41 24.48
C PHE A 45 2.71 13.03 23.52
N ALA A 46 1.72 13.90 23.38
CA ALA A 46 0.64 13.70 22.40
C ALA A 46 1.20 13.65 20.97
N ALA A 47 2.10 14.56 20.60
CA ALA A 47 2.74 14.59 19.29
C ALA A 47 3.54 13.30 19.01
N ILE A 48 4.30 12.81 19.99
CA ILE A 48 5.03 11.54 19.89
C ILE A 48 4.05 10.36 19.70
N LEU A 49 2.97 10.31 20.47
CA LEU A 49 1.95 9.27 20.35
C LEU A 49 1.31 9.28 18.97
N PHE A 50 0.91 10.45 18.47
CA PHE A 50 0.34 10.60 17.13
C PHE A 50 1.35 10.24 16.03
N ALA A 51 2.62 10.59 16.19
CA ALA A 51 3.67 10.18 15.25
C ALA A 51 3.83 8.65 15.22
N PHE A 52 3.80 8.00 16.38
CA PHE A 52 3.90 6.54 16.48
C PHE A 52 2.69 5.83 15.86
N VAL A 53 1.48 6.26 16.21
CA VAL A 53 0.23 5.71 15.66
C VAL A 53 0.14 5.99 14.16
N GLY A 54 0.46 7.21 13.74
CA GLY A 54 0.49 7.61 12.33
C GLY A 54 1.48 6.79 11.52
N TYR A 55 2.70 6.60 12.03
CA TYR A 55 3.70 5.73 11.41
C TYR A 55 3.22 4.27 11.31
N TYR A 56 2.65 3.72 12.38
CA TYR A 56 2.15 2.35 12.39
C TYR A 56 0.99 2.15 11.41
N LEU A 57 0.03 3.07 11.37
CA LEU A 57 -1.10 3.04 10.43
C LEU A 57 -0.62 3.22 8.99
N PHE A 58 0.25 4.21 8.73
CA PHE A 58 0.86 4.42 7.41
C PHE A 58 1.59 3.17 6.95
N PHE A 59 2.43 2.56 7.79
CA PHE A 59 3.15 1.34 7.42
C PHE A 59 2.23 0.13 7.19
N LYS A 60 1.18 -0.03 8.00
CA LYS A 60 0.21 -1.13 7.85
C LYS A 60 -0.67 -0.97 6.61
N LEU A 61 -1.08 0.26 6.29
CA LEU A 61 -1.90 0.57 5.12
C LEU A 61 -1.08 0.49 3.83
N ASN A 62 0.11 1.11 3.80
CA ASN A 62 0.98 1.04 2.63
C ASN A 62 1.54 -0.36 2.38
N LYS A 63 1.71 -1.20 3.41
CA LYS A 63 2.05 -2.61 3.19
C LYS A 63 1.00 -3.33 2.35
N LYS A 64 -0.29 -3.04 2.55
CA LYS A 64 -1.35 -3.65 1.74
C LYS A 64 -1.27 -3.17 0.29
N GLU A 65 -1.10 -1.87 0.07
CA GLU A 65 -0.97 -1.32 -1.30
C GLU A 65 0.31 -1.77 -2.01
N VAL A 66 1.45 -1.82 -1.31
CA VAL A 66 2.73 -2.30 -1.88
C VAL A 66 2.68 -3.81 -2.13
N LEU A 67 2.04 -4.60 -1.27
CA LEU A 67 1.80 -6.03 -1.53
C LEU A 67 0.83 -6.22 -2.69
N GLU A 68 -0.24 -5.44 -2.79
CA GLU A 68 -1.23 -5.56 -3.86
C GLU A 68 -0.64 -5.12 -5.22
N HIS A 69 -0.01 -3.95 -5.31
CA HIS A 69 0.67 -3.52 -6.53
C HIS A 69 1.90 -4.41 -6.85
N GLY A 70 2.64 -4.85 -5.84
CA GLY A 70 3.78 -5.76 -6.00
C GLY A 70 3.36 -7.14 -6.48
N THR A 71 2.24 -7.68 -5.98
CA THR A 71 1.68 -8.96 -6.41
C THR A 71 1.08 -8.88 -7.80
N LEU A 72 0.36 -7.81 -8.14
CA LEU A 72 -0.15 -7.57 -9.49
C LEU A 72 0.99 -7.45 -10.52
N ASN A 73 2.05 -6.72 -10.19
CA ASN A 73 3.21 -6.59 -11.08
C ASN A 73 3.97 -7.93 -11.20
N THR A 74 4.11 -8.67 -10.09
CA THR A 74 4.72 -10.01 -10.09
C THR A 74 3.90 -11.00 -10.91
N GLN A 75 2.57 -10.96 -10.80
CA GLN A 75 1.67 -11.81 -11.56
C GLN A 75 1.72 -11.48 -13.06
N LYS A 76 1.71 -10.20 -13.43
CA LYS A 76 1.89 -9.76 -14.82
C LYS A 76 3.23 -10.23 -15.38
N LYS A 77 4.31 -10.08 -14.62
CA LYS A 77 5.66 -10.54 -15.00
C LYS A 77 5.71 -12.05 -15.20
N LYS A 78 5.12 -12.84 -14.28
CA LYS A 78 5.00 -14.30 -14.41
C LYS A 78 4.21 -14.70 -15.65
N GLN A 79 3.07 -14.06 -15.91
CA GLN A 79 2.26 -14.34 -17.10
C GLN A 79 3.01 -14.07 -18.41
N ILE A 80 3.79 -12.99 -18.48
CA ILE A 80 4.65 -12.69 -19.63
C ILE A 80 5.73 -13.77 -19.79
N GLN A 81 6.37 -14.18 -18.69
CA GLN A 81 7.38 -15.23 -18.70
C GLN A 81 6.81 -16.57 -19.20
N ASP A 82 5.66 -17.00 -18.69
CA ASP A 82 4.98 -18.22 -19.12
C ASP A 82 4.63 -18.19 -20.62
N LEU A 83 4.25 -17.03 -21.15
CA LEU A 83 3.95 -16.87 -22.58
C LEU A 83 5.21 -16.93 -23.44
N LEU A 84 6.34 -16.40 -22.97
CA LEU A 84 7.63 -16.50 -23.65
C LEU A 84 8.16 -17.94 -23.66
N GLU A 85 7.99 -18.67 -22.55
CA GLU A 85 8.35 -20.09 -22.46
C GLU A 85 7.46 -20.95 -23.38
N LYS A 86 6.14 -20.70 -23.40
CA LYS A 86 5.25 -21.37 -24.36
C LYS A 86 5.67 -21.11 -25.80
N ARG A 87 6.11 -19.88 -26.11
CA ARG A 87 6.61 -19.53 -27.43
C ARG A 87 7.87 -20.34 -27.80
N SER A 88 8.84 -20.45 -26.90
CA SER A 88 10.07 -21.23 -27.17
C SER A 88 9.74 -22.71 -27.37
N ILE A 89 8.92 -23.29 -26.51
CA ILE A 89 8.50 -24.70 -26.62
C ILE A 89 7.81 -24.98 -27.96
N ILE A 90 6.95 -24.08 -28.45
CA ILE A 90 6.29 -24.24 -29.75
C ILE A 90 7.31 -24.18 -30.89
N LEU A 91 8.29 -23.26 -30.82
CA LEU A 91 9.33 -23.14 -31.84
C LEU A 91 10.23 -24.37 -31.87
N ASP A 92 10.66 -24.87 -30.70
CA ASP A 92 11.48 -26.08 -30.59
C ASP A 92 10.74 -27.28 -31.20
N LYS A 93 9.45 -27.43 -30.90
CA LYS A 93 8.60 -28.47 -31.52
C LYS A 93 8.47 -28.33 -33.03
N MET A 94 8.46 -27.12 -33.57
CA MET A 94 8.43 -26.90 -35.02
C MET A 94 9.75 -27.31 -35.66
N VAL A 95 10.89 -27.02 -35.02
CA VAL A 95 12.22 -27.46 -35.46
C VAL A 95 12.33 -28.99 -35.42
N ASP A 96 11.91 -29.63 -34.33
CA ASP A 96 11.89 -31.10 -34.22
C ASP A 96 11.02 -31.74 -35.31
N LEU A 97 9.85 -31.14 -35.58
CA LEU A 97 8.95 -31.60 -36.64
C LEU A 97 9.58 -31.49 -38.04
N GLU A 98 10.29 -30.39 -38.31
CA GLU A 98 11.03 -30.20 -39.55
C GLU A 98 12.16 -31.24 -39.70
N GLN A 99 12.89 -31.51 -38.62
CA GLN A 99 13.95 -32.51 -38.61
C GLN A 99 13.41 -33.93 -38.88
N SER A 100 12.30 -34.32 -38.24
CA SER A 100 11.63 -35.61 -38.49
C SER A 100 11.07 -35.73 -39.91
N HIS A 101 10.67 -34.62 -40.53
CA HIS A 101 10.26 -34.63 -41.93
C HIS A 101 11.48 -34.82 -42.86
N GLN A 102 12.60 -34.14 -42.56
CA GLN A 102 13.85 -34.27 -43.30
C GLN A 102 14.45 -35.69 -43.22
N SER A 103 14.32 -36.38 -42.07
CA SER A 103 14.73 -37.77 -41.89
C SER A 103 13.81 -38.80 -42.56
N ARG A 104 12.73 -38.35 -43.25
CA ARG A 104 11.68 -39.18 -43.87
C ARG A 104 10.88 -40.03 -42.87
N GLU A 105 10.90 -39.67 -41.59
CA GLU A 105 10.14 -40.35 -40.53
C GLU A 105 8.65 -39.94 -40.52
N MET A 106 8.27 -38.91 -41.29
CA MET A 106 6.90 -38.38 -41.35
C MET A 106 6.45 -38.10 -42.79
N ASN A 107 5.18 -38.41 -43.09
CA ASN A 107 4.55 -38.09 -44.38
C ASN A 107 4.27 -36.57 -44.49
N GLN A 108 4.46 -36.00 -45.69
CA GLN A 108 4.20 -34.60 -46.05
C GLN A 108 2.83 -34.09 -45.58
N TYR A 109 1.77 -34.91 -45.69
CA TYR A 109 0.43 -34.52 -45.25
C TYR A 109 0.36 -34.31 -43.73
N GLU A 110 0.94 -35.23 -42.97
CA GLU A 110 0.96 -35.15 -41.51
C GLU A 110 1.82 -34.01 -41.00
N PHE A 111 2.98 -33.79 -41.65
CA PHE A 111 3.85 -32.65 -41.39
C PHE A 111 3.10 -31.33 -41.55
N THR A 112 2.46 -31.12 -42.71
CA THR A 112 1.75 -29.87 -43.03
C THR A 112 0.63 -29.59 -42.04
N LYS A 113 -0.14 -30.62 -41.66
CA LYS A 113 -1.22 -30.50 -40.67
C LYS A 113 -0.70 -30.11 -39.28
N LYS A 114 0.37 -30.75 -38.81
CA LYS A 114 0.98 -30.44 -37.50
C LYS A 114 1.64 -29.07 -37.49
N TYR A 115 2.34 -28.71 -38.56
CA TYR A 115 3.03 -27.43 -38.71
C TYR A 115 2.06 -26.24 -38.70
N GLU A 116 0.96 -26.32 -39.45
CA GLU A 116 -0.09 -25.30 -39.41
C GLU A 116 -0.75 -25.21 -38.02
N GLY A 117 -0.93 -26.33 -37.32
CA GLY A 117 -1.39 -26.35 -35.93
C GLY A 117 -0.47 -25.55 -34.98
N TYR A 118 0.84 -25.79 -35.03
CA TYR A 118 1.81 -25.04 -34.21
C TYR A 118 1.90 -23.56 -34.59
N LYS A 119 1.80 -23.24 -35.87
CA LYS A 119 1.76 -21.86 -36.36
C LYS A 119 0.55 -21.09 -35.81
N GLN A 120 -0.64 -21.70 -35.78
CA GLN A 120 -1.82 -21.09 -35.17
C GLN A 120 -1.64 -20.87 -33.66
N GLN A 121 -1.06 -21.83 -32.94
CA GLN A 121 -0.75 -21.67 -31.52
C GLN A 121 0.25 -20.53 -31.28
N LEU A 122 1.27 -20.41 -32.13
CA LEU A 122 2.26 -19.34 -32.08
C LEU A 122 1.63 -17.95 -32.29
N ILE A 123 0.69 -17.83 -33.25
CA ILE A 123 -0.07 -16.60 -33.49
C ILE A 123 -0.87 -16.20 -32.24
N GLN A 124 -1.57 -17.15 -31.61
CA GLN A 124 -2.32 -16.86 -30.38
C GLN A 124 -1.42 -16.38 -29.23
N VAL A 125 -0.24 -16.99 -29.06
CA VAL A 125 0.74 -16.57 -28.05
C VAL A 125 1.27 -15.16 -28.35
N LYS A 126 1.56 -14.85 -29.62
CA LYS A 126 1.99 -13.49 -30.04
C LYS A 126 0.92 -12.44 -29.78
N ILE A 127 -0.35 -12.71 -30.08
CA ILE A 127 -1.46 -11.80 -29.78
C ILE A 127 -1.58 -11.57 -28.27
N LYS A 128 -1.47 -12.63 -27.47
CA LYS A 128 -1.49 -12.52 -26.00
C LYS A 128 -0.33 -11.68 -25.48
N LEU A 129 0.89 -11.87 -26.00
CA LEU A 129 2.05 -11.06 -25.65
C LEU A 129 1.87 -9.58 -26.02
N LYS A 130 1.31 -9.28 -27.20
CA LYS A 130 1.06 -7.91 -27.66
C LYS A 130 0.16 -7.12 -26.69
N LYS A 131 -0.85 -7.79 -26.12
CA LYS A 131 -1.75 -7.20 -25.10
C LYS A 131 -1.05 -6.79 -23.79
N PHE A 132 0.18 -7.24 -23.54
CA PHE A 132 0.94 -6.80 -22.36
C PHE A 132 1.82 -5.57 -22.65
N THR A 133 2.08 -5.27 -23.92
CA THR A 133 2.92 -4.16 -24.40
C THR A 133 2.12 -2.92 -24.77
N GLU A 134 0.87 -3.09 -25.22
CA GLU A 134 -0.14 -2.02 -25.40
C GLU A 134 -0.78 -1.62 -24.06
#